data_AF-A0A9P8V4P0-F1
#
_entry.id   AF-A0A9P8V4P0-F1
#
_cell.length_a   1.000
_cell.length_b   1.000
_cell.length_c   1.000
_cell.angle_alpha   90.00
_cell.angle_beta   90.00
_cell.angle_gamma   90.00
#
_symmetry.space_group_name_H-M   'P 1'
#
loop_
_entity.id
_entity.type
_entity.pdbx_description
1 polymer ?
#
loop_
_entity_poly.entity_id
_entity_poly.type
_entity_poly.pdbx_seq_one_letter_code
_entity_poly.pdbx_strand_id
1 'polypeptide(L)'
;MTAATALRRLNLRRTILIFVCALFVWAFVPDLLFKPSRDPNYGLVSTADSPSASRFAFATFLSGDADVATQNDDYFRAARLLTYQLLHAAETRTHAKIPLVVLVTTGVPQWKRDRLTRDGATVVEAEDVPLSWWIGTGVTRWKDQFTKLRLLEMTQYDRVLFIDADTLLTRSLDGVFDEPGVRDPSHTLFDERPRQVRWDEARLPADFVFAARSDNQLLGERDHVFPPGHTNIFTAGFWVAAPSRELYRYLMSVMSHWRRFDPHTMEQSLLNYAFRRDGAMPWTELDAAWSATWPNEGDLKAGVATLHEKFWKTGPSKLRERYAEKRVEAETFFAGRDKTEV
;
A
#
# COMPACT_ATOMS: atom_id res chain seq x y z
N MET A 1 49.60 41.78 -23.23
CA MET A 1 49.14 40.72 -22.31
C MET A 1 50.36 39.99 -21.79
N THR A 2 50.68 40.09 -20.51
CA THR A 2 51.91 39.51 -19.93
C THR A 2 51.78 37.98 -19.80
N ALA A 3 52.88 37.26 -19.98
CA ALA A 3 52.93 35.79 -19.94
C ALA A 3 52.31 35.20 -18.67
N ALA A 4 52.41 35.91 -17.54
CA ALA A 4 51.80 35.53 -16.26
C ALA A 4 50.25 35.47 -16.30
N THR A 5 49.59 36.37 -17.03
CA THR A 5 48.12 36.37 -17.17
C THR A 5 47.65 35.22 -18.08
N ALA A 6 48.44 34.87 -19.10
CA ALA A 6 48.17 33.72 -19.96
C ALA A 6 48.34 32.39 -19.21
N LEU A 7 49.39 32.26 -18.38
CA LEU A 7 49.62 31.08 -17.53
C LEU A 7 48.49 30.88 -16.49
N ARG A 8 48.04 31.96 -15.83
CA ARG A 8 46.90 31.90 -14.90
C ARG A 8 45.60 31.48 -15.57
N ARG A 9 45.31 31.98 -16.76
CA ARG A 9 44.11 31.58 -17.54
C ARG A 9 44.18 30.14 -18.01
N LEU A 10 45.37 29.65 -18.38
CA LEU A 10 45.58 28.26 -18.77
C LEU A 10 45.39 27.31 -17.57
N ASN A 11 45.92 27.68 -16.40
CA ASN A 11 45.73 26.91 -15.16
C ASN A 11 44.27 26.89 -14.73
N LEU A 12 43.55 28.01 -14.79
CA LEU A 12 42.12 28.06 -14.46
C LEU A 12 41.27 27.19 -15.40
N ARG A 13 41.54 27.22 -16.72
CA ARG A 13 40.86 26.36 -17.69
C ARG A 13 41.13 24.87 -17.46
N ARG A 14 42.36 24.50 -17.09
CA ARG A 14 42.70 23.12 -16.71
C ARG A 14 41.98 22.68 -15.45
N THR A 15 41.92 23.54 -14.41
CA THR A 15 41.19 23.23 -13.18
C THR A 15 39.69 23.05 -13.43
N ILE A 16 39.08 23.92 -14.24
CA ILE A 16 37.66 23.79 -14.64
C ILE A 16 37.45 22.49 -15.40
N LEU A 17 38.31 22.17 -16.37
CA LEU A 17 38.18 20.92 -17.14
C LEU A 17 38.31 19.68 -16.25
N ILE A 18 39.26 19.68 -15.31
CA ILE A 18 39.40 18.58 -14.32
C ILE A 18 38.14 18.47 -13.46
N PHE A 19 37.58 19.59 -12.98
CA PHE A 19 36.35 19.58 -12.21
C PHE A 19 35.15 19.06 -13.01
N VAL A 20 35.02 19.48 -14.27
CA VAL A 20 33.95 19.01 -15.17
C VAL A 20 34.12 17.53 -15.49
N CYS A 21 35.34 17.06 -15.76
CA CYS A 21 35.62 15.64 -15.96
C CYS A 21 35.39 14.83 -14.68
N ALA A 22 35.75 15.35 -13.51
CA ALA A 22 35.48 14.69 -12.23
C ALA A 22 33.98 14.64 -11.91
N LEU A 23 33.22 15.71 -12.21
CA LEU A 23 31.75 15.73 -12.13
C LEU A 23 31.13 14.76 -13.12
N PHE A 24 31.66 14.67 -14.34
CA PHE A 24 31.18 13.74 -15.36
C PHE A 24 31.47 12.29 -14.95
N VAL A 25 32.69 12.00 -14.47
CA VAL A 25 33.05 10.69 -13.93
C VAL A 25 32.15 10.37 -12.74
N TRP A 26 32.00 11.27 -11.77
CA TRP A 26 31.14 11.06 -10.61
C TRP A 26 29.66 10.88 -10.98
N ALA A 27 29.15 11.60 -11.98
CA ALA A 27 27.76 11.52 -12.40
C ALA A 27 27.44 10.31 -13.29
N PHE A 28 28.39 9.82 -14.10
CA PHE A 28 28.12 8.83 -15.15
C PHE A 28 28.88 7.50 -14.98
N VAL A 29 30.02 7.48 -14.28
CA VAL A 29 30.80 6.25 -14.10
C VAL A 29 30.18 5.25 -13.10
N PRO A 30 29.44 5.67 -12.04
CA PRO A 30 28.70 4.72 -11.21
C PRO A 30 27.73 3.87 -12.05
N ASP A 31 26.95 4.48 -12.95
CA ASP A 31 26.02 3.78 -13.84
C ASP A 31 26.73 2.85 -14.86
N LEU A 32 27.99 3.13 -15.20
CA LEU A 32 28.80 2.33 -16.13
C LEU A 32 29.54 1.16 -15.46
N LEU A 33 29.90 1.28 -14.17
CA LEU A 33 30.69 0.28 -13.44
C LEU A 33 29.83 -0.59 -12.51
N PHE A 34 28.68 -0.11 -12.04
CA PHE A 34 27.78 -0.92 -11.24
C PHE A 34 26.93 -1.82 -12.14
N LYS A 35 27.15 -3.12 -12.01
CA LYS A 35 26.12 -4.10 -12.35
C LYS A 35 25.19 -4.20 -11.14
N PRO A 36 23.88 -3.94 -11.29
CA PRO A 36 22.93 -4.16 -10.21
C PRO A 36 23.13 -5.56 -9.64
N SER A 37 23.11 -5.70 -8.32
CA SER A 37 23.29 -6.99 -7.67
C SER A 37 22.10 -7.90 -8.03
N ARG A 38 22.28 -8.79 -9.00
CA ARG A 38 21.29 -9.79 -9.38
C ARG A 38 21.54 -11.06 -8.59
N ASP A 39 20.51 -11.54 -7.91
CA ASP A 39 20.55 -12.83 -7.22
C ASP A 39 19.19 -13.50 -7.43
N PRO A 40 19.11 -14.52 -8.30
CA PRO A 40 17.85 -15.17 -8.63
C PRO A 40 17.25 -15.94 -7.45
N ASN A 41 17.99 -16.11 -6.34
CA ASN A 41 17.51 -16.79 -5.15
C ASN A 41 17.18 -15.83 -3.99
N TYR A 42 17.32 -14.52 -4.20
CA TYR A 42 17.08 -13.53 -3.15
C TYR A 42 15.61 -13.11 -3.11
N GLY A 43 14.93 -13.29 -1.97
CA GLY A 43 13.54 -12.84 -1.82
C GLY A 43 12.55 -13.60 -2.70
N LEU A 44 12.69 -14.93 -2.77
CA LEU A 44 11.70 -15.79 -3.42
C LEU A 44 10.37 -15.76 -2.64
N VAL A 45 9.25 -15.83 -3.35
CA VAL A 45 7.92 -15.94 -2.73
C VAL A 45 7.72 -17.41 -2.36
N SER A 46 8.05 -17.74 -1.12
CA SER A 46 7.80 -19.06 -0.55
C SER A 46 6.39 -19.16 0.02
N THR A 47 5.85 -20.37 0.00
CA THR A 47 4.73 -20.74 0.87
C THR A 47 5.17 -20.62 2.33
N ALA A 48 4.40 -19.92 3.16
CA ALA A 48 4.65 -19.87 4.59
C ALA A 48 4.56 -21.30 5.18
N ASP A 49 5.57 -21.67 5.97
CA ASP A 49 5.64 -22.93 6.73
C ASP A 49 4.78 -22.88 8.02
N SER A 50 3.82 -21.94 8.07
CA SER A 50 3.22 -21.45 9.32
C SER A 50 2.10 -22.37 9.86
N PRO A 51 2.00 -22.51 11.19
CA PRO A 51 0.87 -23.16 11.87
C PRO A 51 -0.40 -22.28 11.97
N SER A 52 -0.48 -21.15 11.25
CA SER A 52 -1.69 -20.30 11.27
C SER A 52 -2.90 -21.02 10.70
N ALA A 53 -4.08 -20.77 11.26
CA ALA A 53 -5.32 -21.38 10.80
C ALA A 53 -5.68 -21.02 9.34
N SER A 54 -5.10 -19.96 8.80
CA SER A 54 -5.24 -19.51 7.41
C SER A 54 -3.87 -19.12 6.84
N ARG A 55 -3.65 -19.44 5.57
CA ARG A 55 -2.47 -19.00 4.79
C ARG A 55 -2.59 -17.54 4.34
N PHE A 56 -3.80 -16.98 4.35
CA PHE A 56 -4.09 -15.62 3.94
C PHE A 56 -4.52 -14.76 5.12
N ALA A 57 -4.39 -13.45 4.97
CA ALA A 57 -4.99 -12.47 5.88
C ALA A 57 -5.65 -11.33 5.10
N PHE A 58 -6.76 -10.83 5.63
CA PHE A 58 -7.19 -9.47 5.35
C PHE A 58 -6.43 -8.54 6.30
N ALA A 59 -6.13 -7.33 5.86
CA ALA A 59 -5.49 -6.31 6.66
C ALA A 59 -6.17 -4.96 6.48
N THR A 60 -6.24 -4.19 7.57
CA THR A 60 -6.57 -2.77 7.54
C THR A 60 -5.67 -2.02 8.51
N PHE A 61 -5.69 -0.69 8.48
CA PHE A 61 -4.81 0.15 9.26
C PHE A 61 -5.60 1.21 10.04
N LEU A 62 -5.23 1.39 11.30
CA LEU A 62 -5.76 2.45 12.17
C LEU A 62 -4.61 3.16 12.86
N SER A 63 -4.43 4.45 12.57
CA SER A 63 -3.51 5.29 13.33
C SER A 63 -4.22 6.04 14.44
N GLY A 64 -3.52 6.25 15.56
CA GLY A 64 -4.00 7.05 16.68
C GLY A 64 -3.36 8.44 16.69
N ASP A 65 -4.13 9.46 17.07
CA ASP A 65 -3.58 10.75 17.43
C ASP A 65 -3.19 10.78 18.90
N ALA A 66 -2.00 11.31 19.20
CA ALA A 66 -1.66 11.73 20.56
C ALA A 66 -2.38 13.04 20.97
N ASP A 67 -2.84 13.86 20.00
CA ASP A 67 -3.20 15.27 20.26
C ASP A 67 -4.63 15.69 19.89
N VAL A 68 -5.50 14.78 19.46
CA VAL A 68 -6.82 15.17 18.96
C VAL A 68 -7.95 14.47 19.70
N ALA A 69 -8.27 15.02 20.86
CA ALA A 69 -9.53 14.81 21.57
C ALA A 69 -10.74 15.44 20.84
N THR A 70 -10.86 15.29 19.51
CA THR A 70 -11.99 15.85 18.75
C THR A 70 -12.90 14.76 18.17
N GLN A 71 -13.89 14.39 18.98
CA GLN A 71 -15.32 14.18 18.69
C GLN A 71 -15.83 13.34 17.49
N ASN A 72 -15.04 12.97 16.49
CA ASN A 72 -15.51 12.03 15.47
C ASN A 72 -14.48 10.96 15.12
N ASP A 73 -14.67 9.79 15.72
CA ASP A 73 -13.81 8.62 15.57
C ASP A 73 -14.22 7.78 14.35
N ASP A 74 -14.40 8.46 13.20
CA ASP A 74 -14.95 7.86 11.99
C ASP A 74 -14.11 6.67 11.51
N TYR A 75 -12.77 6.79 11.54
CA TYR A 75 -11.88 5.71 11.12
C TYR A 75 -11.92 4.50 12.07
N PHE A 76 -12.07 4.70 13.37
CA PHE A 76 -12.29 3.59 14.29
C PHE A 76 -13.64 2.92 14.04
N ARG A 77 -14.72 3.71 13.86
CA ARG A 77 -16.04 3.16 13.49
C ARG A 77 -16.00 2.42 12.16
N ALA A 78 -15.27 2.95 11.18
CA ALA A 78 -15.08 2.35 9.87
C ALA A 78 -14.29 1.04 9.99
N ALA A 79 -13.22 0.98 10.80
CA ALA A 79 -12.48 -0.25 11.08
C ALA A 79 -13.37 -1.31 11.76
N ARG A 80 -14.23 -0.91 12.70
CA ARG A 80 -15.22 -1.81 13.31
C ARG A 80 -16.25 -2.31 12.30
N LEU A 81 -16.74 -1.42 11.42
CA LEU A 81 -17.65 -1.81 10.34
C LEU A 81 -16.97 -2.76 9.36
N LEU A 82 -15.73 -2.51 8.94
CA LEU A 82 -14.96 -3.41 8.09
C LEU A 82 -14.75 -4.78 8.77
N THR A 83 -14.48 -4.80 10.07
CA THR A 83 -14.43 -6.04 10.88
C THR A 83 -15.75 -6.80 10.81
N TYR A 84 -16.88 -6.10 10.99
CA TYR A 84 -18.21 -6.69 10.83
C TYR A 84 -18.43 -7.27 9.43
N GLN A 85 -18.16 -6.49 8.38
CA GLN A 85 -18.36 -6.90 7.00
C GLN A 85 -17.54 -8.15 6.64
N LEU A 86 -16.28 -8.22 7.06
CA LEU A 86 -15.38 -9.32 6.70
C LEU A 86 -15.61 -10.59 7.53
N LEU A 87 -16.02 -10.48 8.80
CA LEU A 87 -16.05 -11.62 9.71
C LEU A 87 -17.46 -12.09 10.07
N HIS A 88 -18.46 -11.22 10.05
CA HIS A 88 -19.75 -11.46 10.70
C HIS A 88 -20.97 -11.30 9.77
N ALA A 89 -20.95 -10.31 8.86
CA ALA A 89 -22.08 -10.00 7.99
C ALA A 89 -22.42 -11.17 7.06
N ALA A 90 -23.70 -11.55 6.98
CA ALA A 90 -24.13 -12.75 6.27
C ALA A 90 -23.73 -12.75 4.78
N GLU A 91 -23.75 -11.57 4.15
CA GLU A 91 -23.55 -11.41 2.70
C GLU A 91 -22.07 -11.23 2.30
N THR A 92 -21.22 -10.77 3.22
CA THR A 92 -19.84 -10.36 2.91
C THR A 92 -18.78 -11.10 3.70
N ARG A 93 -19.15 -11.85 4.75
CA ARG A 93 -18.18 -12.54 5.59
C ARG A 93 -17.36 -13.56 4.79
N THR A 94 -16.13 -13.78 5.24
CA THR A 94 -15.30 -14.88 4.78
C THR A 94 -15.92 -16.24 5.13
N HIS A 95 -15.81 -17.17 4.20
CA HIS A 95 -16.14 -18.59 4.39
C HIS A 95 -14.87 -19.43 4.60
N ALA A 96 -13.72 -18.94 4.11
CA ALA A 96 -12.40 -19.53 4.29
C ALA A 96 -11.77 -19.28 5.67
N LYS A 97 -12.47 -18.60 6.59
CA LYS A 97 -11.99 -18.26 7.95
C LYS A 97 -10.68 -17.45 7.93
N ILE A 98 -10.57 -16.56 6.95
CA ILE A 98 -9.41 -15.66 6.81
C ILE A 98 -9.46 -14.62 7.94
N PRO A 99 -8.41 -14.48 8.76
CA PRO A 99 -8.39 -13.48 9.82
C PRO A 99 -8.33 -12.07 9.23
N LEU A 100 -8.95 -11.12 9.92
CA LEU A 100 -8.68 -9.69 9.72
C LEU A 100 -7.61 -9.24 10.71
N VAL A 101 -6.48 -8.77 10.18
CA VAL A 101 -5.44 -8.08 10.93
C VAL A 101 -5.74 -6.58 10.93
N VAL A 102 -5.89 -5.98 12.10
CA VAL A 102 -5.94 -4.51 12.23
C VAL A 102 -4.57 -4.05 12.71
N LEU A 103 -3.79 -3.49 11.79
CA LEU A 103 -2.51 -2.90 12.09
C LEU A 103 -2.74 -1.55 12.78
N VAL A 104 -2.19 -1.37 13.99
CA VAL A 104 -2.36 -0.14 14.77
C VAL A 104 -1.03 0.53 15.06
N THR A 105 -1.00 1.87 15.06
CA THR A 105 0.15 2.61 15.61
C THR A 105 0.13 2.60 17.13
N THR A 106 1.28 2.85 17.75
CA THR A 106 1.43 2.97 19.21
C THR A 106 0.50 4.02 19.82
N GLY A 107 0.14 5.05 19.05
CA GLY A 107 -0.80 6.11 19.47
C GLY A 107 -2.26 5.69 19.60
N VAL A 108 -2.66 4.51 19.10
CA VAL A 108 -4.05 4.04 19.26
C VAL A 108 -4.32 3.63 20.71
N PRO A 109 -5.31 4.22 21.42
CA PRO A 109 -5.60 3.87 22.81
C PRO A 109 -5.94 2.39 23.02
N GLN A 110 -5.50 1.82 24.15
CA GLN A 110 -5.70 0.40 24.46
C GLN A 110 -7.17 -0.03 24.39
N TRP A 111 -8.11 0.80 24.87
CA TRP A 111 -9.54 0.45 24.82
C TRP A 111 -10.07 0.27 23.39
N LYS A 112 -9.52 0.98 22.39
CA LYS A 112 -9.88 0.79 20.97
C LYS A 112 -9.36 -0.54 20.47
N ARG A 113 -8.14 -0.91 20.86
CA ARG A 113 -7.52 -2.20 20.52
C ARG A 113 -8.32 -3.34 21.13
N ASP A 114 -8.61 -3.27 22.42
CA ASP A 114 -9.43 -4.26 23.13
C ASP A 114 -10.82 -4.38 22.50
N ARG A 115 -11.39 -3.25 22.04
CA ARG A 115 -12.67 -3.26 21.34
C ARG A 115 -12.60 -3.99 20.01
N LEU A 116 -11.60 -3.71 19.17
CA LEU A 116 -11.40 -4.40 17.88
C LEU A 116 -11.14 -5.89 18.07
N THR A 117 -10.35 -6.27 19.09
CA THR A 117 -10.14 -7.67 19.46
C THR A 117 -11.44 -8.36 19.85
N ARG A 118 -12.28 -7.71 20.68
CA ARG A 118 -13.61 -8.24 21.06
C ARG A 118 -14.56 -8.35 19.86
N ASP A 119 -14.48 -7.40 18.93
CA ASP A 119 -15.21 -7.43 17.67
C ASP A 119 -14.70 -8.56 16.72
N GLY A 120 -13.60 -9.24 17.06
CA GLY A 120 -13.10 -10.45 16.38
C GLY A 120 -11.86 -10.23 15.52
N ALA A 121 -11.32 -9.02 15.45
CA ALA A 121 -10.10 -8.74 14.71
C ALA A 121 -8.84 -9.22 15.45
N THR A 122 -7.80 -9.57 14.69
CA THR A 122 -6.44 -9.74 15.22
C THR A 122 -5.75 -8.38 15.22
N VAL A 123 -5.63 -7.75 16.39
CA VAL A 123 -4.96 -6.44 16.50
C VAL A 123 -3.45 -6.64 16.61
N VAL A 124 -2.70 -6.01 15.71
CA VAL A 124 -1.23 -6.03 15.71
C VAL A 124 -0.73 -4.60 15.84
N GLU A 125 -0.05 -4.30 16.94
CA GLU A 125 0.69 -3.03 17.05
C GLU A 125 1.94 -3.10 16.18
N ALA A 126 2.21 -2.02 15.45
CA ALA A 126 3.46 -1.84 14.73
C ALA A 126 4.13 -0.50 15.04
N GLU A 127 5.45 -0.54 15.05
CA GLU A 127 6.29 0.64 15.16
C GLU A 127 6.18 1.50 13.91
N ASP A 128 6.20 2.82 14.12
CA ASP A 128 6.29 3.81 13.05
C ASP A 128 7.43 3.45 12.08
N VAL A 129 7.18 3.65 10.79
CA VAL A 129 8.22 3.50 9.77
C VAL A 129 9.09 4.75 9.77
N PRO A 130 10.43 4.61 9.87
CA PRO A 130 11.32 5.76 9.88
C PRO A 130 11.29 6.46 8.51
N LEU A 131 11.01 7.76 8.51
CA LEU A 131 10.96 8.58 7.30
C LEU A 131 12.22 9.44 7.16
N SER A 132 12.73 9.53 5.94
CA SER A 132 13.79 10.48 5.60
C SER A 132 13.27 11.92 5.69
N TRP A 133 14.15 12.87 6.02
CA TRP A 133 13.80 14.30 6.22
C TRP A 133 13.03 14.96 5.07
N TRP A 134 13.14 14.42 3.87
CA TRP A 134 12.52 14.94 2.66
C TRP A 134 11.12 14.43 2.37
N ILE A 135 10.71 13.40 3.10
CA ILE A 135 9.45 12.70 2.93
C ILE A 135 8.46 13.39 3.86
N GLY A 136 7.72 14.36 3.31
CA GLY A 136 6.73 15.12 4.05
C GLY A 136 5.79 15.91 3.15
N THR A 137 4.56 16.15 3.63
CA THR A 137 3.48 16.78 2.85
C THR A 137 2.77 17.91 3.59
N GLY A 138 3.42 18.52 4.58
CA GLY A 138 2.83 19.59 5.40
C GLY A 138 1.68 19.15 6.32
N VAL A 139 1.26 17.87 6.27
CA VAL A 139 0.20 17.28 7.10
C VAL A 139 0.81 16.28 8.09
N THR A 140 0.60 16.47 9.39
CA THR A 140 1.26 15.68 10.45
C THR A 140 0.88 14.19 10.47
N ARG A 141 -0.39 13.85 10.19
CA ARG A 141 -0.91 12.46 10.20
C ARG A 141 -0.42 11.59 9.02
N TRP A 142 0.18 12.23 8.03
CA TRP A 142 0.58 11.59 6.77
C TRP A 142 1.71 10.57 6.98
N LYS A 143 2.57 10.78 7.98
CA LYS A 143 3.68 9.87 8.28
C LYS A 143 3.21 8.46 8.64
N ASP A 144 2.05 8.34 9.30
CA ASP A 144 1.54 7.09 9.82
C ASP A 144 1.14 6.13 8.69
N GLN A 145 0.80 6.65 7.51
CA GLN A 145 0.38 5.80 6.39
C GLN A 145 1.52 4.89 5.89
N PHE A 146 2.79 5.29 6.07
CA PHE A 146 3.93 4.42 5.77
C PHE A 146 4.01 3.22 6.70
N THR A 147 3.39 3.26 7.88
CA THR A 147 3.32 2.10 8.78
C THR A 147 2.58 0.92 8.14
N LYS A 148 1.72 1.14 7.13
CA LYS A 148 1.13 0.05 6.32
C LYS A 148 2.18 -0.87 5.71
N LEU A 149 3.39 -0.38 5.44
CA LEU A 149 4.48 -1.19 4.87
C LEU A 149 4.92 -2.34 5.80
N ARG A 150 4.64 -2.23 7.11
CA ARG A 150 4.88 -3.30 8.10
C ARG A 150 4.08 -4.58 7.79
N LEU A 151 3.02 -4.50 6.98
CA LEU A 151 2.31 -5.68 6.48
C LEU A 151 3.22 -6.59 5.64
N LEU A 152 4.25 -6.04 4.99
CA LEU A 152 5.22 -6.84 4.24
C LEU A 152 6.13 -7.68 5.15
N GLU A 153 6.17 -7.40 6.45
CA GLU A 153 6.94 -8.19 7.41
C GLU A 153 6.16 -9.38 7.98
N MET A 154 4.85 -9.49 7.66
CA MET A 154 3.96 -10.56 8.14
C MET A 154 4.15 -11.88 7.37
N THR A 155 5.38 -12.40 7.35
CA THR A 155 5.79 -13.60 6.61
C THR A 155 5.17 -14.90 7.12
N GLN A 156 4.33 -14.86 8.16
CA GLN A 156 3.48 -15.98 8.56
C GLN A 156 2.29 -16.20 7.61
N TYR A 157 2.00 -15.25 6.71
CA TYR A 157 0.98 -15.37 5.66
C TYR A 157 1.63 -15.45 4.29
N ASP A 158 1.01 -16.20 3.38
CA ASP A 158 1.36 -16.24 1.96
C ASP A 158 0.97 -14.94 1.26
N ARG A 159 -0.23 -14.46 1.55
CA ARG A 159 -0.82 -13.27 0.93
C ARG A 159 -1.56 -12.45 1.97
N VAL A 160 -1.41 -11.14 1.87
CA VAL A 160 -2.16 -10.16 2.64
C VAL A 160 -2.92 -9.29 1.66
N LEU A 161 -4.25 -9.25 1.79
CA LEU A 161 -5.10 -8.25 1.13
C LEU A 161 -5.27 -7.07 2.07
N PHE A 162 -4.71 -5.91 1.72
CA PHE A 162 -4.95 -4.66 2.42
C PHE A 162 -6.21 -3.97 1.89
N ILE A 163 -7.00 -3.44 2.82
CA ILE A 163 -8.22 -2.67 2.56
C ILE A 163 -8.25 -1.46 3.50
N ASP A 164 -8.36 -0.26 2.94
CA ASP A 164 -8.59 0.95 3.74
C ASP A 164 -9.93 0.87 4.49
N ALA A 165 -9.97 1.41 5.72
CA ALA A 165 -11.11 1.25 6.63
C ALA A 165 -12.42 1.87 6.08
N ASP A 166 -12.33 2.89 5.24
CA ASP A 166 -13.40 3.57 4.48
C ASP A 166 -13.95 2.77 3.29
N THR A 167 -14.12 1.47 3.47
CA THR A 167 -14.56 0.57 2.40
C THR A 167 -15.90 -0.09 2.72
N LEU A 168 -16.85 0.03 1.80
CA LEU A 168 -18.12 -0.70 1.81
C LEU A 168 -18.00 -1.98 0.98
N LEU A 169 -18.31 -3.12 1.58
CA LEU A 169 -18.32 -4.42 0.91
C LEU A 169 -19.71 -4.74 0.34
N THR A 170 -19.73 -5.41 -0.80
CA THR A 170 -20.97 -5.88 -1.45
C THR A 170 -21.07 -7.41 -1.52
N ARG A 171 -19.93 -8.11 -1.40
CA ARG A 171 -19.81 -9.57 -1.38
C ARG A 171 -18.55 -10.01 -0.65
N SER A 172 -18.40 -11.32 -0.42
CA SER A 172 -17.20 -11.92 0.13
C SER A 172 -15.96 -11.69 -0.74
N LEU A 173 -14.81 -11.53 -0.09
CA LEU A 173 -13.51 -11.27 -0.72
C LEU A 173 -12.62 -12.51 -0.85
N ASP A 174 -13.08 -13.69 -0.41
CA ASP A 174 -12.27 -14.92 -0.40
C ASP A 174 -11.63 -15.22 -1.77
N GLY A 175 -12.40 -15.05 -2.85
CA GLY A 175 -11.93 -15.36 -4.21
C GLY A 175 -10.83 -14.45 -4.76
N VAL A 176 -10.47 -13.35 -4.08
CA VAL A 176 -9.38 -12.47 -4.57
C VAL A 176 -8.04 -13.18 -4.53
N PHE A 177 -7.89 -14.17 -3.63
CA PHE A 177 -6.66 -14.95 -3.50
C PHE A 177 -6.51 -16.01 -4.61
N ASP A 178 -7.58 -16.29 -5.36
CA ASP A 178 -7.59 -17.20 -6.50
C ASP A 178 -7.29 -16.51 -7.85
N GLU A 179 -7.22 -15.16 -7.85
CA GLU A 179 -6.79 -14.40 -9.02
C GLU A 179 -5.42 -14.88 -9.50
N PRO A 180 -5.21 -15.16 -10.80
CA PRO A 180 -3.93 -15.68 -11.29
C PRO A 180 -2.73 -14.81 -10.89
N GLY A 181 -2.89 -13.49 -10.95
CA GLY A 181 -1.88 -12.51 -10.54
C GLY A 181 -1.60 -12.40 -9.04
N VAL A 182 -2.45 -13.01 -8.22
CA VAL A 182 -2.30 -13.11 -6.77
C VAL A 182 -1.75 -14.48 -6.39
N ARG A 183 -2.28 -15.55 -6.99
CA ARG A 183 -1.85 -16.92 -6.72
C ARG A 183 -0.41 -17.15 -7.18
N ASP A 184 -0.11 -16.76 -8.41
CA ASP A 184 1.14 -17.10 -9.09
C ASP A 184 2.14 -15.92 -8.98
N PRO A 185 3.31 -16.09 -8.32
CA PRO A 185 4.30 -15.01 -8.19
C PRO A 185 4.82 -14.53 -9.55
N SER A 186 5.09 -13.23 -9.64
CA SER A 186 5.78 -12.62 -10.78
C SER A 186 7.29 -12.60 -10.53
N HIS A 187 8.07 -12.77 -11.59
CA HIS A 187 9.51 -12.60 -11.54
C HIS A 187 9.90 -11.15 -11.78
N THR A 188 10.87 -10.65 -11.02
CA THR A 188 11.47 -9.33 -11.26
C THR A 188 12.20 -9.32 -12.61
N LEU A 189 11.90 -8.31 -13.42
CA LEU A 189 12.34 -8.19 -14.82
C LEU A 189 13.79 -7.68 -14.94
N PHE A 190 14.74 -8.39 -14.34
CA PHE A 190 16.15 -7.98 -14.29
C PHE A 190 16.80 -7.87 -15.67
N ASP A 191 16.44 -8.77 -16.59
CA ASP A 191 17.07 -8.88 -17.91
C ASP A 191 16.31 -8.09 -18.98
N GLU A 192 14.99 -8.00 -18.85
CA GLU A 192 14.12 -7.23 -19.73
C GLU A 192 14.18 -5.73 -19.42
N ARG A 193 14.39 -5.37 -18.14
CA ARG A 193 14.38 -3.97 -17.68
C ARG A 193 15.60 -3.60 -16.82
N PRO A 194 16.84 -3.85 -17.30
CA PRO A 194 18.04 -3.65 -16.50
C PRO A 194 18.27 -2.19 -16.08
N ARG A 195 17.81 -1.23 -16.88
CA ARG A 195 17.90 0.22 -16.57
C ARG A 195 16.95 0.68 -15.46
N GLN A 196 15.95 -0.14 -15.12
CA GLN A 196 14.99 0.16 -14.06
C GLN A 196 15.47 -0.31 -12.69
N VAL A 197 16.50 -1.16 -12.65
CA VAL A 197 17.14 -1.60 -11.41
C VAL A 197 18.21 -0.57 -11.04
N ARG A 198 17.93 0.21 -9.99
CA ARG A 198 18.83 1.26 -9.53
C ARG A 198 19.98 0.68 -8.72
N TRP A 199 21.18 1.20 -8.92
CA TRP A 199 22.38 0.73 -8.21
C TRP A 199 22.46 1.27 -6.77
N ASP A 200 21.78 2.38 -6.50
CA ASP A 200 21.75 3.03 -5.19
C ASP A 200 20.56 2.57 -4.32
N GLU A 201 19.60 1.84 -4.88
CA GLU A 201 18.55 1.17 -4.11
C GLU A 201 19.03 -0.20 -3.59
N ALA A 202 18.39 -0.69 -2.53
CA ALA A 202 18.62 -2.06 -2.05
C ALA A 202 18.18 -3.07 -3.12
N ARG A 203 18.73 -4.28 -3.00
CA ARG A 203 18.47 -5.39 -3.93
C ARG A 203 16.96 -5.68 -4.02
N LEU A 204 16.46 -5.82 -5.25
CA LEU A 204 15.09 -6.27 -5.51
C LEU A 204 14.95 -7.77 -5.20
N PRO A 205 13.80 -8.22 -4.67
CA PRO A 205 13.50 -9.64 -4.60
C PRO A 205 13.41 -10.25 -6.01
N ALA A 206 13.69 -11.54 -6.13
CA ALA A 206 13.62 -12.29 -7.38
C ALA A 206 12.18 -12.54 -7.79
N ASP A 207 11.32 -12.83 -6.82
CA ASP A 207 9.88 -13.00 -7.01
C ASP A 207 9.12 -11.98 -6.16
N PHE A 208 7.93 -11.61 -6.63
CA PHE A 208 7.03 -10.77 -5.86
C PHE A 208 5.58 -11.08 -6.23
N VAL A 209 4.68 -10.74 -5.32
CA VAL A 209 3.27 -10.54 -5.64
C VAL A 209 2.91 -9.15 -5.16
N PHE A 210 2.44 -8.32 -6.09
CA PHE A 210 1.83 -7.05 -5.79
C PHE A 210 0.75 -6.79 -6.83
N ALA A 211 -0.51 -6.94 -6.42
CA ALA A 211 -1.67 -6.79 -7.28
C ALA A 211 -2.59 -5.69 -6.72
N ALA A 212 -3.08 -4.81 -7.57
CA ALA A 212 -3.87 -3.65 -7.16
C ALA A 212 -4.90 -3.26 -8.23
N ARG A 213 -5.70 -2.24 -7.93
CA ARG A 213 -6.67 -1.66 -8.87
C ARG A 213 -6.25 -0.28 -9.33
N SER A 214 -6.35 -0.04 -10.64
CA SER A 214 -6.21 1.28 -11.26
C SER A 214 -7.11 2.29 -10.56
N ASP A 215 -6.57 3.49 -10.32
CA ASP A 215 -7.31 4.56 -9.67
C ASP A 215 -8.28 5.25 -10.65
N ASN A 216 -9.58 5.17 -10.34
CA ASN A 216 -10.64 5.82 -11.13
C ASN A 216 -10.56 7.35 -11.11
N GLN A 217 -9.75 7.96 -10.22
CA GLN A 217 -9.49 9.40 -10.25
C GLN A 217 -9.00 9.86 -11.63
N LEU A 218 -8.21 9.02 -12.32
CA LEU A 218 -7.67 9.34 -13.64
C LEU A 218 -8.62 8.97 -14.80
N LEU A 219 -9.80 8.44 -14.50
CA LEU A 219 -10.76 7.90 -15.46
C LEU A 219 -12.12 8.61 -15.42
N GLY A 220 -12.15 9.84 -14.89
CA GLY A 220 -13.38 10.62 -14.75
C GLY A 220 -14.04 10.50 -13.38
N GLU A 221 -13.31 10.04 -12.36
CA GLU A 221 -13.79 9.97 -10.97
C GLU A 221 -15.13 9.21 -10.90
N ARG A 222 -16.25 9.87 -10.58
CA ARG A 222 -17.56 9.22 -10.46
C ARG A 222 -18.27 9.00 -11.80
N ASP A 223 -17.81 9.64 -12.87
CA ASP A 223 -18.38 9.54 -14.21
C ASP A 223 -17.74 8.42 -15.05
N HIS A 224 -16.84 7.63 -14.45
CA HIS A 224 -16.21 6.50 -15.12
C HIS A 224 -17.24 5.42 -15.52
N VAL A 225 -16.98 4.74 -16.64
CA VAL A 225 -17.79 3.61 -17.09
C VAL A 225 -17.32 2.31 -16.44
N PHE A 226 -18.22 1.32 -16.33
CA PHE A 226 -17.86 -0.02 -15.89
C PHE A 226 -17.76 -1.01 -17.07
N PRO A 227 -16.68 -1.80 -17.19
CA PRO A 227 -15.47 -1.74 -16.37
C PRO A 227 -14.62 -0.50 -16.71
N PRO A 228 -13.94 0.12 -15.72
CA PRO A 228 -13.01 1.21 -15.98
C PRO A 228 -11.80 0.72 -16.79
N GLY A 229 -11.20 1.64 -17.55
CA GLY A 229 -9.92 1.39 -18.22
C GLY A 229 -8.77 1.16 -17.25
N HIS A 230 -7.60 0.79 -17.77
CA HIS A 230 -6.38 0.67 -16.95
C HIS A 230 -5.62 1.99 -16.91
N THR A 231 -4.96 2.26 -15.78
CA THR A 231 -4.12 3.45 -15.61
C THR A 231 -2.68 3.08 -15.27
N ASN A 232 -1.83 4.12 -15.25
CA ASN A 232 -0.45 4.04 -14.77
C ASN A 232 -0.33 4.36 -13.27
N ILE A 233 -1.43 4.45 -12.52
CA ILE A 233 -1.44 4.71 -11.08
C ILE A 233 -2.52 3.86 -10.41
N PHE A 234 -2.15 3.01 -9.46
CA PHE A 234 -3.12 2.31 -8.62
C PHE A 234 -3.40 3.07 -7.31
N THR A 235 -4.51 2.72 -6.66
CA THR A 235 -4.83 3.19 -5.31
C THR A 235 -4.19 2.32 -4.23
N ALA A 236 -3.59 2.94 -3.20
CA ALA A 236 -3.05 2.20 -2.05
C ALA A 236 -4.10 1.75 -1.03
N GLY A 237 -5.39 1.99 -1.30
CA GLY A 237 -6.49 1.55 -0.43
C GLY A 237 -7.00 0.14 -0.68
N PHE A 238 -6.55 -0.52 -1.77
CA PHE A 238 -6.89 -1.91 -2.06
C PHE A 238 -5.77 -2.59 -2.85
N TRP A 239 -4.99 -3.45 -2.20
CA TRP A 239 -3.91 -4.21 -2.83
C TRP A 239 -3.65 -5.54 -2.14
N VAL A 240 -3.20 -6.53 -2.90
CA VAL A 240 -2.72 -7.82 -2.40
C VAL A 240 -1.21 -7.89 -2.58
N ALA A 241 -0.49 -8.29 -1.54
CA ALA A 241 0.93 -8.58 -1.66
C ALA A 241 1.31 -9.92 -1.00
N ALA A 242 2.40 -10.52 -1.47
CA ALA A 242 3.12 -11.52 -0.70
C ALA A 242 4.05 -10.79 0.29
N PRO A 243 3.90 -11.00 1.62
CA PRO A 243 4.82 -10.43 2.59
C PRO A 243 6.26 -10.87 2.29
N SER A 244 7.19 -9.91 2.26
CA SER A 244 8.61 -10.13 2.01
C SER A 244 9.44 -9.07 2.74
N ARG A 245 10.36 -9.54 3.59
CA ARG A 245 11.31 -8.66 4.30
C ARG A 245 12.28 -8.00 3.32
N GLU A 246 12.62 -8.69 2.24
CA GLU A 246 13.45 -8.18 1.14
C GLU A 246 12.74 -7.04 0.42
N LEU A 247 11.46 -7.22 0.10
CA LEU A 247 10.64 -6.17 -0.49
C LEU A 247 10.46 -4.98 0.46
N TYR A 248 10.25 -5.23 1.76
CA TYR A 248 10.22 -4.16 2.77
C TYR A 248 11.53 -3.37 2.81
N ARG A 249 12.69 -4.06 2.88
CA ARG A 249 14.02 -3.42 2.84
C ARG A 249 14.23 -2.61 1.56
N TYR A 250 13.75 -3.11 0.43
CA TYR A 250 13.78 -2.36 -0.84
C TYR A 250 13.02 -1.04 -0.72
N LEU A 251 11.76 -1.06 -0.26
CA LEU A 251 10.96 0.14 -0.10
C LEU A 251 11.58 1.14 0.89
N MET A 252 12.19 0.66 1.98
CA MET A 252 12.94 1.52 2.91
C MET A 252 14.13 2.19 2.22
N SER A 253 14.85 1.47 1.37
CA SER A 253 15.97 2.04 0.62
C SER A 253 15.51 3.08 -0.41
N VAL A 254 14.36 2.91 -1.06
CA VAL A 254 13.82 3.92 -1.97
C VAL A 254 13.58 5.24 -1.23
N MET A 255 13.03 5.15 -0.02
CA MET A 255 12.82 6.31 0.86
C MET A 255 14.12 6.98 1.33
N SER A 256 15.25 6.28 1.38
CA SER A 256 16.52 6.91 1.77
C SER A 256 17.11 7.83 0.69
N HIS A 257 16.55 7.84 -0.52
CA HIS A 257 17.07 8.60 -1.66
C HIS A 257 16.25 9.86 -1.95
N TRP A 258 16.87 11.02 -1.77
CA TRP A 258 16.27 12.33 -2.05
C TRP A 258 15.58 12.37 -3.42
N ARG A 259 14.30 12.75 -3.43
CA ARG A 259 13.47 12.92 -4.64
C ARG A 259 13.36 11.68 -5.52
N ARG A 260 13.49 10.48 -4.94
CA ARG A 260 13.31 9.25 -5.70
C ARG A 260 11.88 9.08 -6.23
N PHE A 261 10.91 9.57 -5.48
CA PHE A 261 9.50 9.65 -5.84
C PHE A 261 8.91 10.97 -5.33
N ASP A 262 7.73 11.34 -5.82
CA ASP A 262 6.96 12.48 -5.31
C ASP A 262 6.08 12.04 -4.13
N PRO A 263 6.35 12.47 -2.89
CA PRO A 263 5.61 12.01 -1.72
C PRO A 263 4.18 12.57 -1.61
N HIS A 264 3.66 13.31 -2.59
CA HIS A 264 2.32 13.93 -2.49
C HIS A 264 1.22 12.96 -1.98
N THR A 265 1.20 11.72 -2.45
CA THR A 265 0.21 10.69 -2.07
C THR A 265 0.72 9.66 -1.07
N MET A 266 1.59 10.02 -0.11
CA MET A 266 2.03 9.08 0.94
C MET A 266 2.75 7.84 0.40
N GLU A 267 2.51 6.69 1.02
CA GLU A 267 2.94 5.35 0.65
C GLU A 267 2.41 4.97 -0.73
N GLN A 268 1.25 5.50 -1.17
CA GLN A 268 0.76 5.26 -2.52
C GLN A 268 1.78 5.73 -3.56
N SER A 269 2.40 6.89 -3.38
CA SER A 269 3.44 7.37 -4.28
C SER A 269 4.67 6.48 -4.28
N LEU A 270 5.09 6.00 -3.10
CA LEU A 270 6.22 5.07 -2.97
C LEU A 270 5.93 3.74 -3.66
N LEU A 271 4.75 3.16 -3.42
CA LEU A 271 4.33 1.90 -4.01
C LEU A 271 4.13 2.05 -5.53
N ASN A 272 3.54 3.16 -6.00
CA ASN A 272 3.46 3.46 -7.44
C ASN A 272 4.85 3.61 -8.06
N TYR A 273 5.82 4.22 -7.37
CA TYR A 273 7.20 4.21 -7.85
C TYR A 273 7.73 2.79 -7.94
N ALA A 274 7.69 2.01 -6.85
CA ALA A 274 8.27 0.67 -6.78
C ALA A 274 7.69 -0.29 -7.82
N PHE A 275 6.36 -0.24 -8.01
CA PHE A 275 5.63 -1.18 -8.84
C PHE A 275 5.14 -0.61 -10.17
N ARG A 276 5.56 0.60 -10.56
CA ARG A 276 5.17 1.25 -11.83
C ARG A 276 5.21 0.32 -13.03
N ARG A 277 4.27 0.52 -13.96
CA ARG A 277 4.10 -0.32 -15.17
C ARG A 277 5.36 -0.46 -16.02
N ASP A 278 6.23 0.53 -16.04
CA ASP A 278 7.50 0.56 -16.78
C ASP A 278 8.73 0.18 -15.92
N GLY A 279 8.53 -0.17 -14.65
CA GLY A 279 9.56 -0.52 -13.67
C GLY A 279 9.98 -1.99 -13.70
N ALA A 280 10.90 -2.40 -12.82
CA ALA A 280 11.38 -3.79 -12.79
C ALA A 280 10.38 -4.79 -12.16
N MET A 281 9.44 -4.29 -11.36
CA MET A 281 8.41 -5.10 -10.67
C MET A 281 7.02 -4.53 -10.97
N PRO A 282 6.53 -4.54 -12.22
CA PRO A 282 5.22 -3.95 -12.54
C PRO A 282 4.11 -4.65 -11.75
N TRP A 283 3.18 -3.88 -11.14
CA TRP A 283 2.05 -4.48 -10.43
C TRP A 283 1.13 -5.24 -11.38
N THR A 284 0.45 -6.25 -10.84
CA THR A 284 -0.61 -6.97 -11.54
C THR A 284 -1.96 -6.26 -11.37
N GLU A 285 -2.67 -6.06 -12.47
CA GLU A 285 -4.01 -5.48 -12.43
C GLU A 285 -5.02 -6.52 -11.94
N LEU A 286 -5.74 -6.24 -10.86
CA LEU A 286 -6.86 -7.07 -10.40
C LEU A 286 -8.10 -6.82 -11.27
N ASP A 287 -9.00 -7.79 -11.37
CA ASP A 287 -10.28 -7.60 -12.06
C ASP A 287 -11.08 -6.41 -11.49
N ALA A 288 -11.74 -5.65 -12.37
CA ALA A 288 -12.53 -4.47 -12.00
C ALA A 288 -13.68 -4.78 -11.02
N ALA A 289 -14.13 -6.02 -10.94
CA ALA A 289 -15.14 -6.48 -9.99
C ALA A 289 -14.63 -6.56 -8.54
N TRP A 290 -13.35 -6.31 -8.25
CA TRP A 290 -12.82 -6.32 -6.89
C TRP A 290 -12.94 -4.99 -6.18
N SER A 291 -12.45 -3.89 -6.78
CA SER A 291 -12.42 -2.60 -6.10
C SER A 291 -12.57 -1.42 -7.06
N ALA A 292 -13.34 -0.43 -6.60
CA ALA A 292 -13.53 0.86 -7.25
C ALA A 292 -13.26 2.00 -6.26
N THR A 293 -12.35 2.91 -6.63
CA THR A 293 -12.31 4.27 -6.07
C THR A 293 -13.33 5.14 -6.77
N TRP A 294 -13.77 6.23 -6.14
CA TRP A 294 -14.81 7.10 -6.69
C TRP A 294 -16.07 6.34 -7.14
N PRO A 295 -16.61 5.44 -6.30
CA PRO A 295 -17.64 4.50 -6.71
C PRO A 295 -18.93 5.22 -7.10
N ASN A 296 -19.59 4.69 -8.13
CA ASN A 296 -20.91 5.12 -8.60
C ASN A 296 -21.94 3.98 -8.54
N GLU A 297 -23.18 4.25 -8.93
CA GLU A 297 -24.23 3.22 -8.95
C GLU A 297 -24.01 2.13 -10.00
N GLY A 298 -23.22 2.42 -11.04
CA GLY A 298 -22.78 1.46 -12.05
C GLY A 298 -21.92 0.36 -11.44
N ASP A 299 -20.93 0.73 -10.61
CA ASP A 299 -20.09 -0.22 -9.87
C ASP A 299 -20.93 -1.13 -8.96
N LEU A 300 -21.89 -0.54 -8.24
CA LEU A 300 -22.78 -1.28 -7.39
C LEU A 300 -23.64 -2.28 -8.19
N LYS A 301 -24.19 -1.84 -9.32
CA LYS A 301 -25.00 -2.69 -10.20
C LYS A 301 -24.18 -3.81 -10.82
N ALA A 302 -22.90 -3.55 -11.10
CA ALA A 302 -21.96 -4.51 -11.65
C ALA A 302 -21.45 -5.53 -10.61
N GLY A 303 -21.71 -5.31 -9.32
CA GLY A 303 -21.30 -6.23 -8.26
C GLY A 303 -19.83 -6.09 -7.84
N VAL A 304 -19.27 -4.88 -7.96
CA VAL A 304 -17.91 -4.58 -7.46
C VAL A 304 -17.83 -4.86 -5.97
N ALA A 305 -16.86 -5.67 -5.56
CA ALA A 305 -16.80 -6.24 -4.21
C ALA A 305 -16.55 -5.21 -3.12
N THR A 306 -15.72 -4.20 -3.42
CA THR A 306 -15.38 -3.11 -2.50
C THR A 306 -15.55 -1.75 -3.14
N LEU A 307 -16.27 -0.87 -2.46
CA LEU A 307 -16.49 0.51 -2.87
C LEU A 307 -15.73 1.41 -1.89
N HIS A 308 -14.65 2.03 -2.34
CA HIS A 308 -13.74 2.81 -1.50
C HIS A 308 -14.12 4.30 -1.54
N GLU A 309 -14.73 4.78 -0.47
CA GLU A 309 -15.12 6.18 -0.28
C GLU A 309 -15.46 6.48 1.18
N LYS A 310 -15.23 7.72 1.60
CA LYS A 310 -15.63 8.21 2.94
C LYS A 310 -17.13 8.46 2.97
N PHE A 311 -17.95 7.40 2.91
CA PHE A 311 -19.41 7.48 2.79
C PHE A 311 -20.12 8.19 3.95
N TRP A 312 -19.46 8.31 5.11
CA TRP A 312 -19.92 9.16 6.21
C TRP A 312 -19.89 10.66 5.87
N LYS A 313 -19.12 11.06 4.84
CA LYS A 313 -18.92 12.45 4.41
C LYS A 313 -19.35 12.74 2.97
N THR A 314 -19.06 11.83 2.04
CA THR A 314 -19.19 12.08 0.59
C THR A 314 -19.68 10.83 -0.16
N GLY A 315 -19.92 10.94 -1.47
CA GLY A 315 -20.35 9.85 -2.34
C GLY A 315 -21.85 9.91 -2.69
N PRO A 316 -22.30 9.07 -3.65
CA PRO A 316 -23.70 9.01 -4.08
C PRO A 316 -24.66 8.68 -2.93
N SER A 317 -25.81 9.35 -2.86
CA SER A 317 -26.78 9.22 -1.75
C SER A 317 -27.13 7.77 -1.43
N LYS A 318 -27.41 6.96 -2.45
CA LYS A 318 -27.74 5.54 -2.31
C LYS A 318 -26.63 4.71 -1.66
N LEU A 319 -25.36 4.99 -2.00
CA LEU A 319 -24.22 4.30 -1.39
C LEU A 319 -24.01 4.74 0.05
N ARG A 320 -24.26 6.03 0.35
CA ARG A 320 -24.20 6.57 1.70
C ARG A 320 -25.30 6.00 2.60
N GLU A 321 -26.51 5.87 2.09
CA GLU A 321 -27.64 5.21 2.77
C GLU A 321 -27.28 3.76 3.11
N ARG A 322 -26.80 2.99 2.13
CA ARG A 322 -26.34 1.61 2.35
C ARG A 322 -25.22 1.51 3.38
N TYR A 323 -24.25 2.42 3.34
CA TYR A 323 -23.18 2.48 4.35
C TYR A 323 -23.75 2.73 5.76
N ALA A 324 -24.70 3.66 5.88
CA ALA A 324 -25.35 3.96 7.15
C ALA A 324 -26.14 2.77 7.69
N GLU A 325 -26.87 2.06 6.83
CA GLU A 325 -27.58 0.82 7.18
C GLU A 325 -26.62 -0.25 7.70
N LYS A 326 -25.54 -0.54 6.97
CA LYS A 326 -24.53 -1.54 7.39
C LYS A 326 -23.83 -1.13 8.69
N ARG A 327 -23.64 0.16 8.93
CA ARG A 327 -23.14 0.65 10.23
C ARG A 327 -24.09 0.35 11.38
N VAL A 328 -25.40 0.60 11.21
CA VAL A 328 -26.41 0.29 12.24
C VAL A 328 -26.49 -1.22 12.49
N GLU A 329 -26.40 -2.03 11.43
CA GLU A 329 -26.37 -3.49 11.53
C GLU A 329 -25.16 -3.96 12.36
N ALA A 330 -23.96 -3.47 12.06
CA ALA A 330 -22.74 -3.77 12.80
C ALA A 330 -22.83 -3.36 14.28
N GLU A 331 -23.29 -2.14 14.55
CA GLU A 331 -23.46 -1.62 15.92
C GLU A 331 -24.45 -2.49 16.72
N THR A 332 -25.56 -2.89 16.09
CA THR A 332 -26.57 -3.77 16.70
C THR A 332 -26.02 -5.16 16.97
N PHE A 333 -25.30 -5.76 16.01
CA PHE A 333 -24.68 -7.07 16.15
C PHE A 333 -23.74 -7.12 17.35
N PHE A 334 -22.82 -6.15 17.42
CA PHE A 334 -21.84 -6.14 18.50
C PHE A 334 -22.47 -5.83 19.86
N ALA A 335 -23.47 -4.94 19.92
CA ALA A 335 -24.20 -4.67 21.16
C ALA A 335 -24.99 -5.91 21.65
N GLY A 336 -25.50 -6.73 20.74
CA GLY A 336 -26.12 -8.01 21.07
C GLY A 336 -25.11 -9.00 21.67
N ARG A 337 -23.93 -9.10 21.07
CA ARG A 337 -22.85 -9.97 21.53
C ARG A 337 -22.31 -9.57 22.91
N ASP A 338 -22.14 -8.26 23.14
CA ASP A 338 -21.69 -7.73 24.44
C ASP A 338 -22.66 -8.08 25.58
N LYS A 339 -23.96 -8.29 25.30
CA LYS A 339 -24.95 -8.72 26.30
C LYS A 339 -24.91 -10.21 26.62
N THR A 340 -24.38 -11.04 25.71
CA THR A 340 -24.31 -12.50 25.87
C THR A 340 -23.00 -12.99 26.49
N GLU A 341 -21.96 -12.15 26.50
CA GLU A 341 -20.65 -12.46 27.08
C GLU A 341 -20.50 -11.98 28.55
N VAL A 342 -21.56 -11.39 29.12
CA VAL A 342 -21.71 -11.07 30.56
C VAL A 342 -22.55 -12.14 31.22
#